data_AF-A0AAV7GNL1-F1
#
_entry.id   AF-A0AAV7GNL1-F1
#
_cell.length_a   1.000
_cell.length_b   1.000
_cell.length_c   1.000
_cell.angle_alpha   90.00
_cell.angle_beta   90.00
_cell.angle_gamma   90.00
#
_symmetry.space_group_name_H-M   'P 1'
#
loop_
_entity.id
_entity.type
_entity.pdbx_description
1 polymer ?
#
loop_
_entity_poly.entity_id
_entity_poly.type
_entity_poly.pdbx_seq_one_letter_code
_entity_poly.pdbx_strand_id
1 'polypeptide(L)'
;MSLSFYHILLLLLLSFLPSLSADDSCSSYTFSTDESFASCIDLSHLNAALHWTYAPKPGTLRVAFRASQVQHGWVAWGINPIAMKMVGTQALVAFRHSNGSMISYGTSIDSYAPLMSPGELTLPIYNLLADYVNKEMIIYATLGLWNTSEVNLVWQVGDKVENDLPQRHEVSGENLKSVGTISFS
;
A
#
# COMPACT_ATOMS: atom_id res chain seq x y z
N MET A 1 37.48 -34.98 28.44
CA MET A 1 36.30 -34.10 28.63
C MET A 1 36.49 -32.69 28.03
N SER A 2 37.33 -32.48 27.01
CA SER A 2 37.54 -31.13 26.43
C SER A 2 36.94 -30.91 25.04
N LEU A 3 36.56 -31.96 24.30
CA LEU A 3 35.92 -31.83 22.98
C LEU A 3 34.49 -31.25 23.05
N SER A 4 33.80 -31.42 24.18
CA SER A 4 32.42 -30.95 24.38
C SER A 4 32.32 -29.44 24.55
N PHE A 5 33.34 -28.77 25.12
CA PHE A 5 33.32 -27.32 25.34
C PHE A 5 33.46 -26.52 24.04
N TYR A 6 34.30 -26.98 23.11
CA TYR A 6 34.48 -26.31 21.81
C TYR A 6 33.23 -26.38 20.92
N HIS A 7 32.47 -27.48 20.99
CA HIS A 7 31.20 -27.61 20.26
C HIS A 7 30.11 -26.67 20.80
N ILE A 8 30.05 -26.50 22.13
CA ILE A 8 29.11 -25.57 22.76
C ILE A 8 29.46 -24.11 22.39
N LEU A 9 30.75 -23.75 22.41
CA LEU A 9 31.20 -22.41 22.03
C LEU A 9 30.92 -22.08 20.54
N LEU A 10 31.04 -23.07 19.65
CA LEU A 10 30.75 -22.91 18.22
C LEU A 10 29.24 -22.72 17.95
N LEU A 11 28.37 -23.40 18.70
CA LEU A 11 26.90 -23.26 18.58
C LEU A 11 26.38 -21.90 19.08
N LEU A 12 27.03 -21.30 20.08
CA LEU A 12 26.68 -19.97 20.59
C LEU A 12 27.03 -18.84 19.61
N LEU A 13 28.11 -18.97 18.82
CA LEU A 13 28.47 -17.98 17.80
C LEU A 13 27.54 -17.97 16.58
N LEU A 14 26.85 -19.08 16.25
CA LEU A 14 25.88 -19.11 15.14
C LEU A 14 24.53 -18.46 15.48
N SER A 15 24.26 -18.13 16.75
CA SER A 15 23.00 -17.52 17.17
C SER A 15 22.94 -15.99 17.05
N PHE A 16 24.05 -15.36 16.65
CA PHE A 16 24.16 -13.91 16.43
C PHE A 16 24.46 -13.58 14.96
N LEU A 17 23.75 -14.22 14.03
CA LEU A 17 23.60 -13.63 12.71
C LEU A 17 22.59 -12.48 12.87
N PRO A 18 22.98 -11.20 12.75
CA PRO A 18 21.99 -10.17 12.59
C PRO A 18 21.20 -10.54 11.34
N SER A 19 19.88 -10.65 11.48
CA SER A 19 18.99 -10.67 10.34
C SER A 19 19.34 -9.43 9.52
N LEU A 20 19.98 -9.60 8.36
CA LEU A 20 20.01 -8.56 7.34
C LEU A 20 18.56 -8.48 6.81
N SER A 21 17.67 -7.86 7.59
CA SER A 21 16.58 -7.12 6.97
C SER A 21 17.26 -5.94 6.33
N ALA A 22 17.64 -6.10 5.05
CA ALA A 22 17.82 -4.95 4.18
C ALA A 22 16.47 -4.23 4.24
N ASP A 23 16.45 -3.09 4.93
CA ASP A 23 15.34 -2.17 4.84
C ASP A 23 15.44 -1.60 3.43
N ASP A 24 14.87 -2.34 2.47
CA ASP A 24 14.85 -1.96 1.06
C ASP A 24 13.96 -0.73 0.96
N SER A 25 14.59 0.43 1.10
CA SER A 25 13.95 1.72 0.91
C SER A 25 13.15 1.70 -0.38
N CYS A 26 12.05 2.46 -0.45
CA CYS A 26 11.25 2.53 -1.67
C CYS A 26 12.07 2.76 -2.94
N SER A 27 13.19 3.48 -2.83
CA SER A 27 14.06 3.80 -3.97
C SER A 27 14.76 2.61 -4.61
N SER A 28 14.94 1.48 -3.90
CA SER A 28 15.55 0.26 -4.43
C SER A 28 14.52 -0.71 -5.03
N TYR A 29 13.22 -0.45 -4.85
CA TYR A 29 12.17 -1.36 -5.32
C TYR A 29 12.12 -1.38 -6.86
N THR A 30 12.20 -2.58 -7.42
CA THR A 30 12.05 -2.81 -8.87
C THR A 30 10.69 -3.45 -9.14
N PHE A 31 9.87 -2.76 -9.92
CA PHE A 31 8.57 -3.29 -10.33
C PHE A 31 8.76 -4.43 -11.36
N SER A 32 7.85 -5.41 -11.33
CA SER A 32 7.77 -6.47 -12.33
C SER A 32 7.33 -5.95 -13.71
N THR A 33 6.68 -4.78 -13.71
CA THR A 33 6.29 -4.03 -14.90
C THR A 33 7.43 -3.12 -15.36
N ASP A 34 7.39 -2.67 -16.62
CA ASP A 34 8.31 -1.63 -17.13
C ASP A 34 8.01 -0.22 -16.57
N GLU A 35 7.19 -0.13 -15.51
CA GLU A 35 6.78 1.13 -14.89
C GLU A 35 7.92 1.71 -14.04
N SER A 36 8.15 3.00 -14.18
CA SER A 36 9.04 3.77 -13.32
C SER A 36 8.36 5.02 -12.78
N PHE A 37 8.80 5.43 -11.59
CA PHE A 37 8.27 6.56 -10.84
C PHE A 37 9.38 7.55 -10.47
N ALA A 38 9.08 8.85 -10.54
CA ALA A 38 10.04 9.92 -10.28
C ALA A 38 10.30 10.15 -8.79
N SER A 39 9.39 9.70 -7.93
CA SER A 39 9.44 9.92 -6.49
C SER A 39 8.88 8.73 -5.75
N CYS A 40 9.36 8.52 -4.53
CA CYS A 40 8.82 7.51 -3.63
C CYS A 40 8.98 7.94 -2.16
N ILE A 41 8.15 7.36 -1.30
CA ILE A 41 8.18 7.48 0.16
C ILE A 41 7.82 6.12 0.77
N ASP A 42 8.61 5.67 1.74
CA ASP A 42 8.17 4.66 2.70
C ASP A 42 7.23 5.30 3.72
N LEU A 43 5.99 4.84 3.76
CA LEU A 43 4.95 5.38 4.62
C LEU A 43 5.19 4.93 6.06
N SER A 44 4.80 5.76 7.02
CA SER A 44 5.15 5.56 8.43
C SER A 44 4.51 4.33 9.09
N HIS A 45 3.52 3.72 8.44
CA HIS A 45 2.66 2.68 9.02
C HIS A 45 2.28 1.61 7.99
N LEU A 46 1.99 0.39 8.48
CA LEU A 46 1.49 -0.75 7.71
C LEU A 46 2.50 -1.33 6.71
N ASN A 47 3.79 -1.11 6.94
CA ASN A 47 4.88 -1.51 6.03
C ASN A 47 4.52 -1.26 4.56
N ALA A 48 4.18 0.00 4.29
CA ALA A 48 3.65 0.45 3.03
C ALA A 48 4.57 1.50 2.41
N ALA A 49 4.52 1.63 1.10
CA ALA A 49 5.19 2.70 0.39
C ALA A 49 4.33 3.23 -0.75
N LEU A 50 4.58 4.47 -1.11
CA LEU A 50 3.98 5.10 -2.26
C LEU A 50 5.06 5.54 -3.23
N HIS A 51 4.88 5.18 -4.50
CA HIS A 51 5.66 5.65 -5.62
C HIS A 51 4.77 6.51 -6.50
N TRP A 52 5.28 7.63 -7.01
CA TRP A 52 4.49 8.48 -7.89
C TRP A 52 5.32 9.26 -8.90
N THR A 53 4.63 9.68 -9.95
CA THR A 53 5.07 10.69 -10.90
C THR A 53 3.91 11.64 -11.12
N TYR A 54 4.10 12.91 -10.77
CA TYR A 54 3.13 13.96 -11.07
C TYR A 54 3.49 14.69 -12.35
N ALA A 55 2.51 14.86 -13.24
CA ALA A 55 2.64 15.63 -14.46
C ALA A 55 1.65 16.80 -14.42
N PRO A 56 2.08 18.04 -14.10
CA PRO A 56 1.20 19.21 -14.00
C PRO A 56 0.42 19.52 -15.28
N LYS A 57 0.96 19.11 -16.43
CA LYS A 57 0.29 19.10 -17.74
C LYS A 57 0.46 17.70 -18.31
N PRO A 58 -0.61 16.90 -18.51
CA PRO A 58 -2.02 17.27 -18.55
C PRO A 58 -2.76 17.34 -17.20
N GLY A 59 -2.06 17.20 -16.07
CA GLY A 59 -2.66 17.15 -14.72
C GLY A 59 -2.98 15.71 -14.34
N THR A 60 -1.94 14.90 -14.19
CA THR A 60 -2.08 13.49 -13.83
C THR A 60 -1.10 13.10 -12.73
N LEU A 61 -1.55 12.18 -11.88
CA LEU A 61 -0.72 11.53 -10.88
C LEU A 61 -0.70 10.03 -11.16
N ARG A 62 0.44 9.55 -11.68
CA ARG A 62 0.70 8.10 -11.77
C ARG A 62 1.19 7.62 -10.42
N VAL A 63 0.62 6.54 -9.91
CA VAL A 63 0.98 5.96 -8.60
C VAL A 63 1.19 4.46 -8.67
N ALA A 64 2.06 3.98 -7.79
CA ALA A 64 2.06 2.61 -7.31
C ALA A 64 2.09 2.63 -5.78
N PHE A 65 0.99 2.22 -5.16
CA PHE A 65 0.92 1.99 -3.72
C PHE A 65 1.23 0.52 -3.44
N ARG A 66 2.17 0.25 -2.55
CA ARG A 66 2.54 -1.10 -2.11
C ARG A 66 2.35 -1.22 -0.60
N ALA A 67 1.89 -2.37 -0.13
CA ALA A 67 1.90 -2.70 1.29
C ALA A 67 2.08 -4.20 1.49
N SER A 68 2.79 -4.57 2.56
CA SER A 68 2.81 -5.96 3.02
C SER A 68 1.41 -6.44 3.36
N GLN A 69 1.04 -7.62 2.85
CA GLN A 69 -0.30 -8.15 3.05
C GLN A 69 -0.30 -9.68 2.91
N VAL A 70 -1.17 -10.35 3.66
CA VAL A 70 -1.49 -11.77 3.47
C VAL A 70 -2.31 -11.99 2.21
N GLN A 71 -2.18 -13.16 1.61
CA GLN A 71 -2.80 -13.49 0.32
C GLN A 71 -4.34 -13.34 0.28
N HIS A 72 -5.01 -13.47 1.43
CA HIS A 72 -6.47 -13.38 1.58
C HIS A 72 -6.94 -12.04 2.20
N GLY A 73 -6.00 -11.12 2.40
CA GLY A 73 -6.28 -9.76 2.84
C GLY A 73 -6.58 -8.83 1.68
N TRP A 74 -6.65 -7.55 2.00
CA TRP A 74 -6.90 -6.47 1.06
C TRP A 74 -6.08 -5.25 1.46
N VAL A 75 -5.85 -4.39 0.47
CA VAL A 75 -5.23 -3.08 0.68
C VAL A 75 -6.10 -2.00 0.05
N ALA A 76 -6.08 -0.81 0.64
CA ALA A 76 -6.69 0.36 0.04
C ALA A 76 -5.79 1.57 0.20
N TRP A 77 -5.76 2.41 -0.82
CA TRP A 77 -5.08 3.71 -0.80
C TRP A 77 -5.95 4.72 -1.52
N GLY A 78 -6.02 5.94 -1.01
CA GLY A 78 -6.88 6.95 -1.60
C GLY A 78 -6.50 8.38 -1.25
N ILE A 79 -7.13 9.29 -1.98
CA ILE A 79 -7.01 10.73 -1.77
C ILE A 79 -8.26 11.23 -1.05
N ASN A 80 -8.05 11.96 0.04
CA ASN A 80 -9.13 12.73 0.66
C ASN A 80 -8.99 14.21 0.27
N PRO A 81 -9.92 14.76 -0.52
CA PRO A 81 -9.81 16.13 -1.01
C PRO A 81 -10.00 17.20 0.07
N ILE A 82 -10.41 16.82 1.29
CA ILE A 82 -10.77 17.76 2.36
C ILE A 82 -9.76 17.71 3.52
N ALA A 83 -9.40 16.51 4.00
CA ALA A 83 -8.53 16.37 5.17
C ALA A 83 -7.87 14.99 5.27
N MET A 84 -6.78 14.88 6.04
CA MET A 84 -6.14 13.60 6.40
C MET A 84 -7.01 12.74 7.34
N LYS A 85 -8.09 12.15 6.81
CA LYS A 85 -9.01 11.28 7.56
C LYS A 85 -9.73 10.29 6.66
N MET A 86 -10.23 9.20 7.24
CA MET A 86 -10.95 8.13 6.52
C MET A 86 -12.17 8.65 5.75
N VAL A 87 -13.10 9.32 6.41
CA VAL A 87 -14.37 9.78 5.80
C VAL A 87 -14.12 10.91 4.81
N GLY A 88 -14.64 10.75 3.59
CA GLY A 88 -14.43 11.61 2.43
C GLY A 88 -13.33 11.12 1.47
N THR A 89 -12.68 10.00 1.76
CA THR A 89 -11.62 9.45 0.92
C THR A 89 -12.21 8.83 -0.36
N GLN A 90 -11.58 9.14 -1.49
CA GLN A 90 -11.79 8.44 -2.75
C GLN A 90 -10.70 7.37 -2.86
N ALA A 91 -11.09 6.12 -2.59
CA ALA A 91 -10.16 5.03 -2.39
C ALA A 91 -10.09 4.11 -3.61
N LEU A 92 -8.88 3.64 -3.88
CA LEU A 92 -8.59 2.48 -4.71
C LEU A 92 -8.43 1.29 -3.78
N VAL A 93 -9.08 0.18 -4.10
CA VAL A 93 -9.03 -1.05 -3.32
C VAL A 93 -8.43 -2.15 -4.18
N ALA A 94 -7.63 -3.03 -3.58
CA ALA A 94 -7.22 -4.27 -4.21
C ALA A 94 -7.25 -5.45 -3.24
N PHE A 95 -7.56 -6.62 -3.78
CA PHE A 95 -7.43 -7.91 -3.09
C PHE A 95 -7.26 -9.02 -4.11
N ARG A 96 -6.87 -10.21 -3.62
CA ARG A 96 -6.68 -11.39 -4.46
C ARG A 96 -7.89 -12.31 -4.32
N HIS A 97 -8.48 -12.66 -5.45
CA HIS A 97 -9.59 -13.61 -5.51
C HIS A 97 -9.10 -15.05 -5.30
N SER A 98 -10.01 -15.97 -4.95
CA SER A 98 -9.70 -17.37 -4.65
C SER A 98 -9.05 -18.12 -5.81
N ASN A 99 -9.42 -17.80 -7.05
CA ASN A 99 -8.82 -18.31 -8.28
C ASN A 99 -7.41 -17.74 -8.57
N GLY A 100 -6.95 -16.79 -7.75
CA GLY A 100 -5.66 -16.15 -7.82
C GLY A 100 -5.53 -14.91 -8.69
N SER A 101 -6.61 -14.48 -9.37
CA SER A 101 -6.62 -13.19 -10.06
C SER A 101 -6.68 -12.03 -9.05
N MET A 102 -6.07 -10.90 -9.40
CA MET A 102 -6.22 -9.67 -8.65
C MET A 102 -7.52 -8.96 -9.03
N ILE A 103 -8.18 -8.40 -8.03
CA ILE A 103 -9.32 -7.48 -8.17
C ILE A 103 -8.86 -6.11 -7.74
N SER A 104 -9.27 -5.08 -8.48
CA SER A 104 -9.06 -3.69 -8.11
C SER A 104 -10.20 -2.80 -8.62
N TYR A 105 -10.63 -1.85 -7.80
CA TYR A 105 -11.69 -0.89 -8.16
C TYR A 105 -11.59 0.40 -7.34
N GLY A 106 -12.27 1.45 -7.80
CA GLY A 106 -12.51 2.66 -7.03
C GLY A 106 -13.76 2.55 -6.15
N THR A 107 -13.74 3.18 -4.97
CA THR A 107 -14.89 3.28 -4.07
C THR A 107 -14.81 4.53 -3.19
N SER A 108 -15.96 5.12 -2.87
CA SER A 108 -16.05 6.29 -1.99
C SER A 108 -16.18 5.83 -0.54
N ILE A 109 -15.38 6.43 0.36
CA ILE A 109 -15.43 6.17 1.80
C ILE A 109 -16.23 7.30 2.45
N ASP A 110 -17.54 7.15 2.52
CA ASP A 110 -18.49 8.17 2.99
C ASP A 110 -18.80 8.09 4.50
N SER A 111 -18.36 7.02 5.16
CA SER A 111 -18.64 6.73 6.55
C SER A 111 -17.55 5.83 7.15
N TYR A 112 -17.65 5.54 8.46
CA TYR A 112 -16.77 4.58 9.14
C TYR A 112 -17.15 3.11 8.91
N ALA A 113 -18.24 2.86 8.17
CA ALA A 113 -18.69 1.53 7.76
C ALA A 113 -19.18 1.58 6.29
N PRO A 114 -18.29 1.91 5.34
CA PRO A 114 -18.66 2.02 3.94
C PRO A 114 -19.00 0.64 3.35
N LEU A 115 -19.72 0.63 2.23
CA LEU A 115 -20.14 -0.61 1.55
C LEU A 115 -18.96 -1.42 0.97
N MET A 116 -17.79 -0.78 0.77
CA MET A 116 -16.59 -1.40 0.19
C MET A 116 -16.87 -2.15 -1.13
N SER A 117 -17.73 -1.58 -1.97
CA SER A 117 -18.06 -2.08 -3.31
C SER A 117 -17.59 -1.11 -4.39
N PRO A 118 -17.42 -1.57 -5.65
CA PRO A 118 -17.12 -0.66 -6.77
C PRO A 118 -18.12 0.51 -6.82
N GLY A 119 -17.60 1.71 -7.04
CA GLY A 119 -18.40 2.92 -7.13
C GLY A 119 -17.67 4.03 -7.88
N GLU A 120 -18.44 4.96 -8.42
CA GLU A 120 -17.91 6.10 -9.14
C GLU A 120 -17.17 7.05 -8.19
N LEU A 121 -16.00 7.52 -8.64
CA LEU A 121 -15.22 8.55 -7.97
C LEU A 121 -15.34 9.86 -8.74
N THR A 122 -15.26 10.98 -8.02
CA THR A 122 -15.15 12.30 -8.63
C THR A 122 -13.76 12.54 -9.22
N LEU A 123 -12.72 11.91 -8.65
CA LEU A 123 -11.38 11.86 -9.22
C LEU A 123 -11.37 10.85 -10.37
N PRO A 124 -11.01 11.27 -11.60
CA PRO A 124 -10.90 10.33 -12.71
C PRO A 124 -9.77 9.34 -12.47
N ILE A 125 -10.04 8.07 -12.75
CA ILE A 125 -9.08 6.98 -12.63
C ILE A 125 -8.88 6.35 -14.00
N TYR A 126 -7.63 6.10 -14.35
CA TYR A 126 -7.22 5.40 -15.56
C TYR A 126 -6.22 4.31 -15.20
N ASN A 127 -6.16 3.25 -16.02
CA ASN A 127 -5.16 2.18 -15.91
C ASN A 127 -5.07 1.58 -14.49
N LEU A 128 -6.21 1.40 -13.83
CA LEU A 128 -6.27 0.75 -12.52
C LEU A 128 -6.02 -0.74 -12.66
N LEU A 129 -4.99 -1.23 -11.99
CA LEU A 129 -4.66 -2.65 -11.91
C LEU A 129 -3.97 -2.94 -10.59
N ALA A 130 -3.89 -4.22 -10.23
CA ALA A 130 -3.23 -4.65 -9.02
C ALA A 130 -2.39 -5.91 -9.23
N ASP A 131 -1.39 -6.08 -8.38
CA ASP A 131 -0.52 -7.26 -8.34
C ASP A 131 -0.35 -7.76 -6.91
N TYR A 132 0.03 -9.04 -6.75
CA TYR A 132 0.42 -9.61 -5.48
C TYR A 132 1.69 -10.44 -5.68
N VAL A 133 2.81 -9.90 -5.21
CA VAL A 133 4.15 -10.45 -5.41
C VAL A 133 4.94 -10.28 -4.12
N ASN A 134 5.76 -11.27 -3.76
CA ASN A 134 6.63 -11.21 -2.58
C ASN A 134 5.92 -10.85 -1.25
N LYS A 135 4.64 -11.26 -1.10
CA LYS A 135 3.78 -10.93 0.05
C LYS A 135 3.46 -9.43 0.19
N GLU A 136 3.61 -8.67 -0.89
CA GLU A 136 3.12 -7.31 -1.02
C GLU A 136 1.97 -7.28 -2.02
N MET A 137 0.98 -6.46 -1.70
CA MET A 137 -0.11 -6.17 -2.62
C MET A 137 0.09 -4.75 -3.15
N ILE A 138 0.00 -4.61 -4.47
CA ILE A 138 0.36 -3.38 -5.17
C ILE A 138 -0.85 -2.89 -5.96
N ILE A 139 -1.19 -1.61 -5.82
CA ILE A 139 -2.19 -0.91 -6.63
C ILE A 139 -1.45 0.05 -7.55
N TYR A 140 -1.64 -0.09 -8.86
CA TYR A 140 -1.19 0.88 -9.85
C TYR A 140 -2.39 1.64 -10.40
N ALA A 141 -2.24 2.96 -10.56
CA ALA A 141 -3.27 3.78 -11.18
C ALA A 141 -2.69 5.07 -11.75
N THR A 142 -3.44 5.68 -12.67
CA THR A 142 -3.28 7.07 -13.06
C THR A 142 -4.51 7.84 -12.62
N LEU A 143 -4.33 8.87 -11.81
CA LEU A 143 -5.40 9.76 -11.36
C LEU A 143 -5.38 11.06 -12.15
N GLY A 144 -6.55 11.58 -12.51
CA GLY A 144 -6.72 12.96 -12.94
C GLY A 144 -6.55 13.90 -11.74
N LEU A 145 -5.53 14.76 -11.78
CA LEU A 145 -5.19 15.65 -10.68
C LEU A 145 -4.63 16.98 -11.22
N TRP A 146 -5.42 18.04 -11.11
CA TRP A 146 -5.11 19.34 -11.69
C TRP A 146 -4.89 20.41 -10.63
N ASN A 147 -3.98 21.35 -10.92
CA ASN A 147 -3.81 22.59 -10.17
C ASN A 147 -3.61 22.42 -8.66
N THR A 148 -2.99 21.32 -8.24
CA THR A 148 -2.61 21.11 -6.84
C THR A 148 -1.11 21.00 -6.68
N SER A 149 -0.62 21.46 -5.53
CA SER A 149 0.75 21.27 -5.06
C SER A 149 0.86 20.12 -4.06
N GLU A 150 -0.25 19.67 -3.46
CA GLU A 150 -0.26 18.61 -2.45
C GLU A 150 -1.58 17.84 -2.44
N VAL A 151 -1.58 16.65 -1.83
CA VAL A 151 -2.80 15.87 -1.58
C VAL A 151 -2.77 15.19 -0.22
N ASN A 152 -3.93 15.04 0.42
CA ASN A 152 -4.08 14.20 1.60
C ASN A 152 -4.26 12.75 1.18
N LEU A 153 -3.48 11.88 1.81
CA LEU A 153 -3.47 10.45 1.60
C LEU A 153 -4.08 9.72 2.79
N VAL A 154 -4.73 8.61 2.49
CA VAL A 154 -5.17 7.63 3.48
C VAL A 154 -4.88 6.25 2.92
N TRP A 155 -4.33 5.37 3.74
CA TRP A 155 -4.09 3.98 3.34
C TRP A 155 -4.52 3.02 4.44
N GLN A 156 -4.96 1.83 4.06
CA GLN A 156 -5.42 0.80 4.96
C GLN A 156 -5.04 -0.57 4.43
N VAL A 157 -4.88 -1.50 5.37
CA VAL A 157 -4.74 -2.93 5.11
C VAL A 157 -5.73 -3.67 6.00
N GLY A 158 -6.28 -4.79 5.54
CA GLY A 158 -7.10 -5.67 6.36
C GLY A 158 -6.97 -7.13 5.95
N ASP A 159 -7.03 -8.04 6.91
CA ASP A 159 -6.62 -9.42 6.70
C ASP A 159 -7.72 -10.34 6.17
N LYS A 160 -8.91 -9.81 5.86
CA LYS A 160 -10.06 -10.62 5.48
C LYS A 160 -10.88 -9.99 4.36
N VAL A 161 -11.15 -10.80 3.34
CA VAL A 161 -12.17 -10.57 2.32
C VAL A 161 -13.23 -11.66 2.44
N GLU A 162 -14.51 -11.30 2.36
CA GLU A 162 -15.63 -12.24 2.43
C GLU A 162 -16.64 -11.90 1.33
N ASN A 163 -17.00 -12.90 0.51
CA ASN A 163 -17.88 -12.72 -0.67
C ASN A 163 -17.42 -11.55 -1.57
N ASP A 164 -16.12 -11.51 -1.87
CA ASP A 164 -15.47 -10.44 -2.66
C ASP A 164 -15.62 -9.03 -2.10
N LEU A 165 -15.92 -8.91 -0.80
CA LEU A 165 -15.97 -7.64 -0.09
C LEU A 165 -14.88 -7.57 0.99
N PRO A 166 -14.00 -6.56 0.94
CA PRO A 166 -13.10 -6.22 2.03
C PRO A 166 -13.86 -6.10 3.35
N GLN A 167 -13.41 -6.84 4.35
CA GLN A 167 -13.96 -6.72 5.71
C GLN A 167 -13.25 -5.61 6.47
N ARG A 168 -13.89 -5.14 7.55
CA ARG A 168 -13.35 -4.09 8.42
C ARG A 168 -11.88 -4.35 8.78
N HIS A 169 -11.03 -3.35 8.57
CA HIS A 169 -9.65 -3.35 9.04
C HIS A 169 -9.57 -3.13 10.55
N GLU A 170 -8.39 -3.34 11.15
CA GLU A 170 -8.17 -3.07 12.56
C GLU A 170 -8.50 -1.60 12.91
N VAL A 171 -9.25 -1.36 13.99
CA VAL A 171 -9.71 -0.02 14.40
C VAL A 171 -8.83 0.57 15.50
N SER A 172 -7.57 0.16 15.52
CA SER A 172 -6.56 0.55 16.49
C SER A 172 -5.18 0.62 15.83
N GLY A 173 -4.16 0.99 16.60
CA GLY A 173 -2.76 0.88 16.18
C GLY A 173 -2.42 1.68 14.93
N GLU A 174 -1.76 1.01 13.98
CA GLU A 174 -1.22 1.61 12.76
C GLU A 174 -2.33 2.06 11.81
N ASN A 175 -3.40 1.28 11.64
CA ASN A 175 -4.53 1.62 10.77
C ASN A 175 -5.15 2.99 11.10
N LEU A 176 -5.27 3.36 12.38
CA LEU A 176 -5.78 4.69 12.76
C LEU A 176 -4.81 5.84 12.43
N LYS A 177 -3.52 5.55 12.25
CA LYS A 177 -2.46 6.53 12.01
C LYS A 177 -2.08 6.64 10.53
N SER A 178 -2.59 5.76 9.68
CA SER A 178 -2.28 5.66 8.25
C SER A 178 -2.91 6.77 7.41
N VAL A 179 -2.50 8.00 7.70
CA VAL A 179 -2.85 9.23 6.97
C VAL A 179 -1.59 10.07 6.78
N GLY A 180 -1.55 10.89 5.73
CA GLY A 180 -0.40 11.74 5.45
C GLY A 180 -0.63 12.68 4.28
N THR A 181 0.42 13.34 3.83
CA THR A 181 0.41 14.17 2.63
C THR A 181 1.61 13.86 1.74
N ILE A 182 1.46 14.12 0.44
CA ILE A 182 2.59 14.26 -0.48
C ILE A 182 2.50 15.62 -1.17
N SER A 183 3.66 16.21 -1.43
CA SER A 183 3.80 17.44 -2.22
C SER A 183 4.41 17.15 -3.59
N PHE A 184 4.07 17.98 -4.56
CA PHE A 184 4.53 17.93 -5.94
C PHE A 184 5.40 19.14 -6.33
N SER A 185 5.71 20.01 -5.36
CA SER A 185 6.50 21.24 -5.53
C SER A 185 8.00 21.01 -5.37
#